data_AF-A0AB74CD12-F1
#
_entry.id   AF-A0AB74CD12-F1
#
_cell.length_a   1.000
_cell.length_b   1.000
_cell.length_c   1.000
_cell.angle_alpha   90.00
_cell.angle_beta   90.00
_cell.angle_gamma   90.00
#
_symmetry.space_group_name_H-M   'P 1'
#
loop_
_entity.id
_entity.type
_entity.pdbx_description
1 polymer ?
#
loop_
_entity_poly.entity_id
_entity_poly.type
_entity_poly.pdbx_seq_one_letter_code
_entity_poly.pdbx_strand_id
1 'polypeptide(L)' 'MANGWSLIIGLIVIAVASVVAWVFSPKGENQTLWRSTLILAFVSCYLMWAITFMAQWHPLISPKRADIRPDRVPQ' A
#
# COMPACT_ATOMS: atom_id res chain seq x y z
N MET A 1 2.85 15.88 3.70
CA MET A 1 1.43 15.83 4.11
C MET A 1 0.77 14.71 3.33
N ALA A 2 0.32 13.68 4.03
CA ALA A 2 -0.42 12.58 3.44
C ALA A 2 -1.78 13.11 2.96
N ASN A 3 -1.93 13.28 1.64
CA ASN A 3 -3.17 13.72 1.01
C ASN A 3 -3.85 12.49 0.40
N GLY A 4 -5.18 12.47 0.31
CA GLY A 4 -5.95 11.32 -0.21
C GLY A 4 -5.58 10.89 -1.61
N TRP A 5 -4.94 11.79 -2.36
CA TRP A 5 -4.33 11.52 -3.64
C TRP A 5 -3.31 10.38 -3.62
N SER A 6 -2.64 10.09 -2.51
CA SER A 6 -1.71 8.96 -2.40
C SER A 6 -2.40 7.62 -2.62
N LEU A 7 -3.63 7.45 -2.12
CA LEU A 7 -4.43 6.24 -2.33
C LEU A 7 -4.78 6.08 -3.82
N ILE A 8 -5.25 7.15 -4.46
CA ILE A 8 -5.65 7.11 -5.86
C ILE A 8 -4.45 6.82 -6.77
N ILE A 9 -3.31 7.48 -6.53
CA ILE A 9 -2.08 7.24 -7.29
C ILE A 9 -1.62 5.79 -7.10
N GLY A 10 -1.58 5.30 -5.85
CA GLY A 10 -1.22 3.91 -5.56
C GLY A 10 -2.14 2.91 -6.27
N LEU A 11 -3.45 3.16 -6.27
CA LEU A 11 -4.43 2.33 -6.96
C LEU A 11 -4.19 2.28 -8.47
N ILE A 12 -3.93 3.43 -9.10
CA ILE A 12 -3.64 3.52 -10.53
C ILE A 12 -2.37 2.74 -10.86
N VAL A 13 -1.31 2.88 -10.07
CA VAL A 13 -0.04 2.16 -10.28
C VAL A 13 -0.27 0.65 -10.24
N ILE A 14 -1.04 0.16 -9.25
CA ILE A 14 -1.31 -1.27 -9.08
C ILE A 14 -2.24 -1.81 -10.17
N ALA A 15 -3.22 -1.01 -10.61
CA ALA A 15 -4.07 -1.36 -11.74
C ALA A 15 -3.24 -1.50 -13.04
N VAL A 16 -2.35 -0.54 -13.32
CA VAL A 16 -1.46 -0.60 -14.49
C VAL A 16 -0.52 -1.79 -14.38
N ALA A 17 0.11 -2.03 -13.22
CA ALA A 17 0.97 -3.19 -13.00
C ALA A 17 0.24 -4.52 -13.22
N SER A 18 -1.04 -4.60 -12.81
CA SER A 18 -1.89 -5.77 -13.03
C SER A 18 -2.21 -6.00 -14.51
N VAL A 19 -2.50 -4.92 -15.26
CA VAL A 19 -2.70 -4.99 -16.71
C VAL A 19 -1.41 -5.41 -17.43
N VAL A 20 -0.26 -4.85 -17.03
CA VAL A 20 1.06 -5.23 -17.55
C VAL A 20 1.34 -6.71 -17.27
N ALA A 21 1.11 -7.17 -16.04
CA ALA A 21 1.26 -8.58 -15.71
C ALA A 21 0.35 -9.47 -16.58
N TRP A 22 -0.88 -9.05 -16.85
CA TRP A 22 -1.80 -9.82 -17.68
C TRP A 22 -1.33 -9.97 -19.14
N VAL A 23 -0.90 -8.86 -19.74
CA VAL A 23 -0.50 -8.78 -21.16
C VAL A 23 0.88 -9.40 -21.40
N PHE A 24 1.85 -9.13 -20.52
CA PHE A 24 3.24 -9.55 -20.70
C PHE A 24 3.59 -10.89 -20.03
N SER A 25 2.61 -11.59 -19.43
CA SER A 25 2.83 -12.94 -18.90
C SER A 25 3.26 -13.92 -20.01
N PRO A 26 4.34 -14.71 -19.80
CA PRO A 26 4.87 -15.61 -20.80
C PRO A 26 3.81 -16.62 -21.25
N LYS A 27 3.73 -16.85 -22.56
CA LYS A 27 2.82 -17.83 -23.15
C LYS A 27 3.39 -19.23 -22.91
N GLY A 28 2.60 -20.10 -22.28
CA GLY A 28 2.98 -21.46 -21.93
C GLY A 28 2.00 -22.06 -20.93
N GLU A 29 2.26 -23.29 -20.48
CA GLU A 29 1.41 -24.03 -19.55
C GLU A 29 1.18 -23.27 -18.22
N ASN A 30 2.20 -22.55 -17.75
CA ASN A 30 2.16 -21.79 -16.50
C ASN A 30 1.59 -20.36 -16.65
N GLN A 31 1.04 -19.98 -17.80
CA GLN A 31 0.61 -18.59 -18.04
C GLN A 31 -0.46 -18.13 -17.02
N THR A 32 -1.43 -18.98 -16.70
CA THR A 32 -2.46 -18.66 -15.70
C THR A 32 -1.86 -18.49 -14.32
N LEU A 33 -0.86 -19.29 -13.96
CA LEU A 33 -0.16 -19.20 -12.69
C LEU A 33 0.58 -17.86 -12.57
N TRP A 34 1.30 -17.44 -13.62
CA TRP A 34 1.97 -16.14 -13.64
C TRP A 34 0.98 -14.98 -13.49
N ARG A 35 -0.14 -15.01 -14.23
CA ARG A 35 -1.17 -13.96 -14.16
C ARG A 35 -1.80 -13.86 -12.77
N SER A 36 -2.23 -14.99 -12.21
CA SER A 36 -2.94 -14.99 -10.93
C SER A 36 -2.03 -14.63 -9.76
N THR A 37 -0.81 -15.17 -9.71
CA THR A 37 0.13 -14.92 -8.60
C THR A 37 0.59 -13.47 -8.55
N LEU A 38 0.96 -12.88 -9.69
CA LEU A 38 1.41 -11.48 -9.75
C LEU A 38 0.28 -10.50 -9.39
N ILE A 39 -0.90 -10.66 -9.99
CA ILE A 39 -2.04 -9.77 -9.73
C ILE A 39 -2.48 -9.88 -8.26
N LEU A 40 -2.57 -11.10 -7.73
CA LEU A 40 -2.94 -11.31 -6.33
C LEU A 40 -1.92 -10.68 -5.37
N ALA A 41 -0.62 -10.81 -5.64
CA ALA A 41 0.43 -10.20 -4.83
C ALA A 41 0.34 -8.67 -4.85
N PHE A 42 0.18 -8.05 -6.02
CA PHE A 42 0.07 -6.58 -6.11
C PHE A 42 -1.15 -6.05 -5.36
N VAL A 43 -2.31 -6.69 -5.54
CA VAL A 43 -3.54 -6.28 -4.85
C VAL A 43 -3.43 -6.47 -3.34
N SER A 44 -2.91 -7.60 -2.88
CA SER A 44 -2.78 -7.87 -1.43
C SER A 44 -1.81 -6.91 -0.75
N CYS A 45 -0.65 -6.63 -1.35
CA CYS A 45 0.29 -5.63 -0.85
C CYS A 45 -0.32 -4.23 -0.80
N TYR A 46 -1.07 -3.84 -1.85
CA TYR A 46 -1.76 -2.55 -1.88
C TYR A 46 -2.83 -2.43 -0.79
N LEU A 47 -3.66 -3.46 -0.62
CA LEU A 47 -4.72 -3.44 0.40
C LEU A 47 -4.16 -3.33 1.81
N MET A 48 -3.11 -4.10 2.14
CA MET A 48 -2.43 -3.99 3.43
C MET A 48 -1.94 -2.56 3.68
N TRP A 49 -1.27 -1.96 2.70
CA TRP A 49 -0.79 -0.58 2.79
C TRP A 49 -1.93 0.43 2.89
N ALA A 50 -2.95 0.33 2.05
CA ALA A 50 -4.07 1.28 2.00
C ALA A 50 -4.86 1.27 3.32
N ILE A 51 -5.13 0.10 3.89
CA ILE A 51 -5.84 -0.04 5.17
C ILE A 51 -5.04 0.61 6.30
N THR A 52 -3.74 0.30 6.40
CA THR A 52 -2.88 0.87 7.46
C THR A 52 -2.71 2.38 7.32
N PHE A 53 -2.68 2.90 6.10
CA PHE A 53 -2.70 4.33 5.83
C PHE A 53 -4.02 4.98 6.27
N MET A 54 -5.16 4.42 5.87
CA MET A 54 -6.49 4.96 6.23
C MET A 54 -6.73 4.94 7.74
N ALA A 55 -6.19 3.95 8.45
CA ALA A 55 -6.26 3.88 9.91
C ALA A 55 -5.61 5.10 10.61
N GLN A 56 -4.70 5.81 9.93
CA GLN A 56 -3.97 6.96 10.49
C GLN A 56 -4.46 8.32 9.97
N TRP A 57 -5.34 8.38 8.96
CA TRP A 57 -5.57 9.61 8.19
C TRP A 57 -6.42 10.65 8.93
N HIS A 58 -7.36 10.21 9.76
CA HIS A 58 -8.13 11.07 10.67
C HIS A 58 -8.13 10.45 12.07
N PRO A 59 -7.03 10.57 12.82
CA PRO A 59 -6.87 9.84 14.07
C PRO A 59 -7.75 10.45 15.15
N LEU A 60 -8.53 9.60 15.83
CA LEU A 60 -9.32 9.99 17.00
C LEU A 60 -8.50 9.99 18.30
N ILE A 61 -7.36 9.28 18.28
CA ILE A 61 -6.48 9.09 19.42
C ILE A 61 -5.14 9.71 19.08
N SER A 62 -4.61 10.52 20.00
CA SER A 62 -3.26 11.06 19.90
C SER A 62 -2.28 10.24 20.75
N PRO A 63 -1.03 10.07 20.32
CA PRO A 63 -0.03 9.34 21.10
C PRO A 63 0.24 10.06 22.42
N LYS A 64 0.13 9.32 23.54
CA LYS A 64 0.55 9.77 24.87
C LYS A 64 1.76 8.96 25.32
N ARG A 65 2.78 9.63 25.83
CA ARG A 65 4.00 8.99 26.35
C ARG A 65 4.48 9.74 27.60
N ALA A 66 5.01 8.99 28.57
CA ALA A 66 5.53 9.55 29.83
C ALA A 66 7.07 9.55 29.92
N ASP A 67 7.75 8.84 29.02
CA ASP A 67 9.19 8.59 29.09
C ASP A 67 9.95 9.34 27.98
N ILE A 68 9.75 10.66 27.90
CA ILE A 68 10.52 11.50 26.98
C ILE A 68 11.89 11.80 27.60
N ARG A 69 12.95 11.52 26.85
CA ARG A 69 14.30 11.92 27.26
C ARG A 69 14.34 13.45 27.46
N PRO A 70 14.86 13.97 28.57
CA PRO A 70 14.73 15.39 28.93
C PRO A 70 15.29 16.38 27.89
N ASP A 71 16.31 15.98 27.13
CA ASP A 71 16.95 16.75 26.06
C ASP A 71 16.12 16.87 24.78
N ARG A 72 15.01 16.13 24.65
CA ARG A 72 14.19 16.06 23.43
C ARG A 72 12.76 16.55 23.62
N VAL A 73 12.48 17.24 24.72
CA VAL A 73 11.17 17.84 24.96
C VAL A 73 11.01 19.03 24.01
N PRO A 74 10.04 19.00 23.07
CA PRO A 74 9.74 20.15 22.23
C PRO A 74 9.33 21.33 23.14
N GLN A 75 9.94 22.50 22.93
CA GLN A 75 9.60 23.74 23.66
C GLN A 75 8.24 24.28 23.18
#